data_AF-A0A494W099-F1
#
_entry.id   AF-A0A494W099-F1
#
_cell.length_a   1.000
_cell.length_b   1.000
_cell.length_c   1.000
_cell.angle_alpha   90.00
_cell.angle_beta   90.00
_cell.angle_gamma   90.00
#
_symmetry.space_group_name_H-M   'P 1'
#
loop_
_entity.id
_entity.type
_entity.pdbx_description
1 polymer ?
#
loop_
_entity_poly.entity_id
_entity_poly.type
_entity_poly.pdbx_seq_one_letter_code
_entity_poly.pdbx_strand_id
1 'polypeptide(L)'
;MSLTLADHGAQHIPLALDATALASMENAIASLPANQPGQRLTHLPALAALLGMTGRIGRHAASHLGPKAQPVRAILFDKSEANNWALGWHQDRTIAVQFRVDTPGFGPWTVKSGIHHVAPPQSLLDRMLTLRVHLDPVDANNAPPADRARIA
;
A
#
# COMPACT_ATOMS: atom_id res chain seq x y z
N MET A 1 13.50 -8.09 18.08
CA MET A 1 14.58 -7.95 17.08
C MET A 1 14.21 -6.80 16.16
N SER A 2 15.14 -5.88 15.85
CA SER A 2 14.86 -4.79 14.90
C SER A 2 15.03 -5.32 13.48
N LEU A 3 14.00 -5.17 12.63
CA LEU A 3 14.05 -5.56 11.23
C LEU A 3 14.71 -4.45 10.40
N THR A 4 15.60 -4.84 9.47
CA THR A 4 16.25 -3.95 8.49
C THR A 4 15.86 -4.36 7.08
N LEU A 5 15.61 -3.38 6.19
CA LEU A 5 15.30 -3.68 4.80
C LEU A 5 16.41 -4.47 4.10
N ALA A 6 17.68 -4.16 4.39
CA ALA A 6 18.83 -4.80 3.75
C ALA A 6 18.94 -6.30 4.08
N ASP A 7 18.77 -6.67 5.36
CA ASP A 7 19.01 -8.05 5.78
C ASP A 7 17.72 -8.89 5.82
N HIS A 8 16.57 -8.24 6.01
CA HIS A 8 15.30 -8.94 6.26
C HIS A 8 14.23 -8.69 5.20
N GLY A 9 14.46 -7.77 4.25
CA GLY A 9 13.45 -7.36 3.26
C GLY A 9 12.26 -6.60 3.87
N ALA A 10 12.35 -6.22 5.15
CA ALA A 10 11.30 -5.50 5.87
C ALA A 10 11.91 -4.59 6.94
N GLN A 11 11.21 -3.49 7.23
CA GLN A 11 11.54 -2.60 8.34
C GLN A 11 10.26 -2.13 9.01
N HIS A 12 10.26 -2.12 10.34
CA HIS A 12 9.16 -1.55 11.12
C HIS A 12 9.50 -0.11 11.52
N ILE A 13 8.55 0.80 11.30
CA ILE A 13 8.68 2.21 11.64
C ILE A 13 7.58 2.52 12.67
N PRO A 14 7.89 2.50 13.98
CA PRO A 14 6.90 2.82 14.99
C PRO A 14 6.51 4.30 14.90
N LEU A 15 5.24 4.61 15.19
CA LEU A 15 4.74 5.98 15.21
C LEU A 15 5.00 6.75 13.90
N ALA A 16 4.96 6.05 12.75
CA ALA A 16 5.15 6.65 11.43
C ALA A 16 4.07 7.71 11.10
N LEU A 17 2.90 7.60 11.72
CA LEU A 17 1.84 8.61 11.67
C LEU A 17 1.67 9.23 13.04
N ASP A 18 1.72 10.57 13.09
CA ASP A 18 1.20 11.32 14.23
C ASP A 18 -0.34 11.37 14.19
N ALA A 19 -0.96 11.84 15.28
CA ALA A 19 -2.41 11.91 15.40
C ALA A 19 -3.07 12.74 14.29
N THR A 20 -2.40 13.79 13.81
CA THR A 20 -2.90 14.66 12.74
C THR A 20 -2.88 13.94 11.39
N ALA A 21 -1.80 13.23 11.09
CA ALA A 21 -1.67 12.45 9.86
C ALA A 21 -2.63 11.25 9.85
N LEU A 22 -2.86 10.61 11.01
CA LEU A 22 -3.86 9.56 11.16
C LEU A 22 -5.28 10.10 10.91
N ALA A 23 -5.66 11.19 11.57
CA ALA A 23 -6.97 11.81 11.35
C ALA A 23 -7.16 12.27 9.88
N SER A 24 -6.09 12.77 9.25
CA SER A 24 -6.12 13.13 7.82
C SER A 24 -6.35 11.91 6.93
N MET A 25 -5.76 10.77 7.29
CA MET A 25 -5.96 9.50 6.60
C MET A 25 -7.39 9.00 6.75
N GLU A 26 -7.90 8.95 7.98
CA GLU A 26 -9.27 8.55 8.29
C GLU A 26 -10.29 9.39 7.54
N ASN A 27 -10.13 10.72 7.54
CA ASN A 27 -10.97 11.64 6.78
C ASN A 27 -10.89 11.39 5.27
N ALA A 28 -9.70 11.07 4.73
CA ALA A 28 -9.52 10.80 3.31
C ALA A 28 -10.22 9.51 2.85
N ILE A 29 -10.41 8.54 3.76
CA ILE A 29 -11.06 7.25 3.46
C ILE A 29 -12.50 7.16 3.97
N ALA A 30 -13.00 8.14 4.74
CA ALA A 30 -14.31 8.09 5.38
C ALA A 30 -15.50 7.96 4.42
N SER A 31 -15.36 8.40 3.16
CA SER A 31 -16.41 8.27 2.13
C SER A 31 -16.42 6.91 1.44
N LEU A 32 -15.44 6.06 1.72
CA LEU A 32 -15.33 4.75 1.10
C LEU A 32 -16.29 3.75 1.76
N PRO A 33 -16.81 2.78 1.00
CA PRO A 33 -17.55 1.65 1.57
C PRO A 33 -16.77 0.95 2.68
N ALA A 34 -17.36 0.88 3.87
CA ALA A 34 -16.80 0.18 5.02
C ALA A 34 -16.90 -1.35 4.88
N ASN A 35 -16.10 -2.06 5.67
CA ASN A 35 -16.01 -3.52 5.74
C ASN A 35 -15.71 -4.19 4.38
N GLN A 36 -14.99 -3.48 3.50
CA GLN A 36 -14.60 -3.98 2.19
C GLN A 36 -13.08 -4.13 2.09
N PRO A 37 -12.55 -5.35 2.19
CA PRO A 37 -11.13 -5.52 2.12
C PRO A 37 -10.64 -5.59 0.67
N GLY A 38 -9.45 -5.03 0.40
CA GLY A 38 -8.85 -5.03 -0.93
C GLY A 38 -9.39 -3.93 -1.85
N GLN A 39 -9.96 -2.86 -1.28
CA GLN A 39 -10.49 -1.74 -2.03
C GLN A 39 -9.35 -0.91 -2.61
N ARG A 40 -9.36 -0.69 -3.93
CA ARG A 40 -8.31 0.07 -4.62
C ARG A 40 -8.59 1.56 -4.46
N LEU A 41 -7.63 2.29 -3.92
CA LEU A 41 -7.75 3.71 -3.68
C LEU A 41 -7.34 4.48 -4.92
N THR A 42 -8.34 5.06 -5.60
CA THR A 42 -8.14 5.91 -6.78
C THR A 42 -8.75 7.28 -6.54
N HIS A 43 -8.12 8.33 -7.05
CA HIS A 43 -8.68 9.69 -7.05
C HIS A 43 -8.98 10.27 -5.65
N LEU A 44 -8.05 10.09 -4.70
CA LEU A 44 -8.12 10.71 -3.36
C LEU A 44 -6.99 11.73 -3.19
N PRO A 45 -7.23 13.04 -3.48
CA PRO A 45 -6.17 14.06 -3.40
C PRO A 45 -5.54 14.19 -2.01
N ALA A 46 -6.36 14.07 -0.96
CA ALA A 46 -5.88 14.09 0.42
C ALA A 46 -4.88 12.94 0.71
N LEU A 47 -5.15 11.76 0.15
CA LEU A 47 -4.26 10.61 0.24
C LEU A 47 -2.98 10.82 -0.59
N ALA A 48 -3.09 11.40 -1.79
CA ALA A 48 -1.94 11.70 -2.63
C ALA A 48 -0.91 12.61 -1.93
N ALA A 49 -1.37 13.59 -1.15
CA ALA A 49 -0.49 14.45 -0.36
C ALA A 49 0.27 13.68 0.74
N LEU A 50 -0.35 12.67 1.35
CA LEU A 50 0.27 11.84 2.39
C LEU A 50 1.24 10.80 1.79
N LEU A 51 0.87 10.21 0.65
CA LEU A 51 1.64 9.16 -0.04
C LEU A 51 2.75 9.70 -0.95
N GLY A 52 2.70 10.98 -1.30
CA GLY A 52 3.73 11.64 -2.09
C GLY A 52 5.10 11.59 -1.39
N MET A 53 6.16 11.76 -2.17
CA MET A 53 7.55 11.68 -1.72
C MET A 53 7.88 12.55 -0.48
N THR A 54 7.26 13.72 -0.37
CA THR A 54 7.43 14.63 0.78
C THR A 54 6.32 14.50 1.81
N GLY A 55 5.34 13.65 1.53
CA GLY A 55 4.22 13.34 2.41
C GLY A 55 4.67 12.56 3.64
N ARG A 56 3.82 12.54 4.66
CA ARG A 56 4.12 11.89 5.95
C ARG A 56 4.42 10.39 5.80
N ILE A 57 3.85 9.73 4.80
CA ILE A 57 4.04 8.29 4.54
C ILE A 57 5.11 8.08 3.47
N GLY A 58 4.93 8.71 2.30
CA GLY A 58 5.80 8.47 1.14
C GLY A 58 7.27 8.81 1.37
N ARG A 59 7.57 9.74 2.30
CA ARG A 59 8.94 10.07 2.70
C ARG A 59 9.76 8.89 3.19
N HIS A 60 9.12 7.88 3.78
CA HIS A 60 9.80 6.68 4.26
C HIS A 60 10.28 5.79 3.11
N ALA A 61 9.47 5.62 2.06
CA ALA A 61 9.95 4.94 0.86
C ALA A 61 11.00 5.79 0.13
N ALA A 62 10.80 7.11 0.06
CA ALA A 62 11.71 8.03 -0.61
C ALA A 62 13.10 8.09 0.02
N SER A 63 13.23 7.91 1.35
CA SER A 63 14.54 7.85 2.00
C SER A 63 15.39 6.65 1.58
N HIS A 64 14.76 5.60 1.03
CA HIS A 64 15.45 4.42 0.50
C HIS A 64 15.55 4.42 -1.03
N LEU A 65 14.49 4.86 -1.73
CA LEU A 65 14.39 4.81 -3.19
C LEU A 65 14.89 6.08 -3.90
N GLY A 66 15.10 7.16 -3.15
CA GLY A 66 15.55 8.45 -3.65
C GLY A 66 14.41 9.34 -4.16
N PRO A 67 14.76 10.53 -4.69
CA PRO A 67 13.81 11.61 -4.97
C PRO A 67 12.92 11.40 -6.21
N LYS A 68 13.00 10.23 -6.84
CA LYS A 68 12.16 9.84 -7.98
C LYS A 68 11.11 8.79 -7.61
N ALA A 69 11.01 8.44 -6.32
CA ALA A 69 10.00 7.51 -5.83
C ALA A 69 8.59 8.07 -6.04
N GLN A 70 7.69 7.24 -6.55
CA GLN A 70 6.29 7.60 -6.77
C GLN A 70 5.36 6.50 -6.26
N PRO A 71 4.25 6.84 -5.60
CA PRO A 71 3.22 5.86 -5.29
C PRO A 71 2.56 5.40 -6.58
N VAL A 72 2.58 4.10 -6.84
CA VAL A 72 1.99 3.49 -8.04
C VAL A 72 0.67 2.77 -7.77
N ARG A 73 0.37 2.49 -6.51
CA ARG A 73 -0.83 1.79 -6.07
C ARG A 73 -1.06 2.03 -4.58
N ALA A 74 -2.33 2.08 -4.18
CA ALA A 74 -2.75 2.04 -2.79
C ALA A 74 -3.99 1.15 -2.66
N ILE A 75 -3.99 0.25 -1.68
CA ILE A 75 -5.11 -0.68 -1.42
C ILE A 75 -5.49 -0.59 0.05
N LEU A 76 -6.75 -0.28 0.34
CA LEU A 76 -7.35 -0.35 1.67
C LEU A 76 -7.82 -1.78 1.97
N PHE A 77 -7.36 -2.32 3.08
CA PHE A 77 -7.84 -3.59 3.64
C PHE A 77 -8.74 -3.30 4.84
N ASP A 78 -9.99 -2.93 4.59
CA ASP A 78 -11.01 -2.79 5.64
C ASP A 78 -11.62 -4.16 5.99
N LYS A 79 -11.10 -4.82 7.04
CA LYS A 79 -11.50 -6.17 7.45
C LYS A 79 -12.35 -6.13 8.72
N SER A 80 -13.33 -7.01 8.76
CA SER A 80 -14.07 -7.36 9.99
C SER A 80 -13.95 -8.85 10.24
N GLU A 81 -14.35 -9.31 11.44
CA GLU A 81 -14.42 -10.75 11.74
C GLU A 81 -15.27 -11.50 10.71
N ALA A 82 -16.36 -10.88 10.25
CA ALA A 82 -17.25 -11.44 9.25
C ALA A 82 -16.67 -11.40 7.82
N ASN A 83 -15.69 -10.53 7.55
CA ASN A 83 -15.10 -10.33 6.23
C ASN A 83 -13.56 -10.35 6.27
N ASN A 84 -13.02 -11.44 6.82
CA ASN A 84 -11.58 -11.65 6.92
C ASN A 84 -11.10 -12.76 5.96
N TRP A 85 -10.82 -12.37 4.72
CA TRP A 85 -10.05 -13.21 3.80
C TRP A 85 -8.58 -13.28 4.23
N ALA A 86 -8.11 -14.50 4.48
CA ALA A 86 -6.69 -14.80 4.63
C ALA A 86 -6.07 -15.04 3.25
N LEU A 87 -4.97 -14.35 2.96
CA LEU A 87 -4.14 -14.65 1.80
C LEU A 87 -3.00 -15.55 2.26
N GLY A 88 -2.78 -16.65 1.53
CA GLY A 88 -1.57 -17.46 1.70
C GLY A 88 -0.31 -16.67 1.36
N TRP A 89 0.86 -17.27 1.57
CA TRP A 89 2.14 -16.69 1.17
C TRP A 89 2.12 -16.32 -0.32
N HIS A 90 2.41 -15.07 -0.62
CA HIS A 90 2.43 -14.53 -1.97
C HIS A 90 3.39 -13.35 -2.07
N GLN A 91 3.69 -12.96 -3.31
CA GLN A 91 4.44 -11.76 -3.63
C GLN A 91 3.58 -10.87 -4.53
N ASP A 92 3.54 -9.58 -4.24
CA ASP A 92 2.93 -8.59 -5.12
C ASP A 92 3.81 -8.37 -6.36
N ARG A 93 3.25 -8.62 -7.54
CA ARG A 93 3.98 -8.59 -8.82
C ARG A 93 3.40 -7.63 -9.85
N THR A 94 2.43 -6.81 -9.46
CA THR A 94 1.70 -5.96 -10.41
C THR A 94 1.64 -4.51 -9.94
N ILE A 95 1.75 -3.59 -10.89
CA ILE A 95 1.50 -2.15 -10.69
C ILE A 95 0.17 -1.76 -11.29
N ALA A 96 -0.44 -0.67 -10.81
CA ALA A 96 -1.58 -0.05 -11.45
C ALA A 96 -1.09 1.02 -12.44
N VAL A 97 -1.75 1.14 -13.59
CA VAL A 97 -1.47 2.15 -14.61
C VAL A 97 -2.77 2.76 -15.12
N GLN A 98 -2.71 4.01 -15.59
CA GLN A 98 -3.89 4.73 -16.07
C GLN A 98 -4.44 4.14 -17.37
N PHE A 99 -3.55 3.76 -18.30
CA PHE A 99 -3.89 3.12 -19.56
C PHE A 99 -2.80 2.14 -19.95
N ARG A 100 -3.16 1.15 -20.78
CA ARG A 100 -2.20 0.18 -21.32
C ARG A 100 -1.34 0.85 -22.39
N VAL A 101 -0.03 0.64 -22.30
CA VAL A 101 0.95 0.96 -23.33
C VAL A 101 1.76 -0.31 -23.59
N ASP A 102 1.74 -0.80 -24.83
CA ASP A 102 2.52 -1.98 -25.20
C ASP A 102 4.02 -1.66 -25.11
N THR A 103 4.64 -2.13 -24.03
CA THR A 103 6.03 -1.87 -23.69
C THR A 103 6.74 -3.21 -23.48
N PRO A 104 7.89 -3.46 -24.12
CA PRO A 104 8.62 -4.71 -23.95
C PRO A 104 8.89 -5.05 -22.48
N GLY A 105 8.64 -6.30 -22.09
CA GLY A 105 8.83 -6.79 -20.72
C GLY A 105 7.68 -6.48 -19.74
N PHE A 106 6.62 -5.79 -20.17
CA PHE A 106 5.43 -5.56 -19.36
C PHE A 106 4.31 -6.56 -19.70
N GLY A 107 3.95 -7.39 -18.74
CA GLY A 107 2.91 -8.40 -18.86
C GLY A 107 3.04 -9.50 -17.80
N PRO A 108 1.95 -10.23 -17.48
CA PRO A 108 0.63 -10.16 -18.09
C PRO A 108 -0.17 -8.92 -17.67
N TRP A 109 -1.17 -8.57 -18.49
CA TRP A 109 -2.10 -7.47 -18.25
C TRP A 109 -3.42 -7.98 -17.67
N THR A 110 -3.99 -7.25 -16.71
CA THR A 110 -5.33 -7.52 -16.16
C THR A 110 -6.08 -6.21 -15.93
N VAL A 111 -7.41 -6.27 -15.83
CA VAL A 111 -8.24 -5.13 -15.41
C VAL A 111 -8.93 -5.52 -14.11
N LYS A 112 -8.77 -4.69 -13.06
CA LYS A 112 -9.38 -4.93 -11.75
C LYS A 112 -10.06 -3.66 -11.28
N SER A 113 -11.37 -3.71 -11.01
CA SER A 113 -12.17 -2.54 -10.62
C SER A 113 -12.05 -1.39 -11.63
N GLY A 114 -11.99 -1.70 -12.93
CA GLY A 114 -11.81 -0.71 -14.00
C GLY A 114 -10.38 -0.17 -14.17
N ILE A 115 -9.41 -0.64 -13.36
CA ILE A 115 -8.03 -0.14 -13.38
C ILE A 115 -7.12 -1.15 -14.08
N HIS A 116 -6.31 -0.69 -15.02
CA HIS A 116 -5.30 -1.52 -15.67
C HIS A 116 -4.19 -1.88 -14.70
N HIS A 117 -3.84 -3.17 -14.69
CA HIS A 117 -2.72 -3.71 -13.92
C HIS A 117 -1.80 -4.49 -14.84
N VAL A 118 -0.51 -4.42 -14.56
CA VAL A 118 0.51 -5.10 -15.34
C VAL A 118 1.65 -5.55 -14.44
N ALA A 119 2.25 -6.70 -14.75
CA ALA A 119 3.52 -7.07 -14.15
C ALA A 119 4.67 -6.39 -14.91
N PRO A 120 5.45 -5.51 -14.25
CA PRO A 120 6.62 -4.89 -14.88
C PRO A 120 7.80 -5.87 -14.93
N PRO A 121 8.90 -5.53 -15.63
CA PRO A 121 10.14 -6.29 -15.57
C PRO A 121 10.66 -6.47 -14.13
N GLN A 122 11.34 -7.58 -13.87
CA GLN A 122 11.88 -7.90 -12.53
C GLN A 122 12.78 -6.78 -11.98
N SER A 123 13.59 -6.15 -12.84
CA SER A 123 14.47 -5.04 -12.45
C SER A 123 13.72 -3.81 -11.91
N LEU A 124 12.44 -3.65 -12.26
CA LEU A 124 11.58 -2.64 -11.66
C LEU A 124 11.02 -3.12 -10.32
N LEU A 125 10.52 -4.37 -10.25
CA LEU A 125 10.01 -4.98 -9.01
C LEU A 125 11.05 -4.98 -7.89
N ASP A 126 12.31 -5.29 -8.21
CA ASP A 126 13.43 -5.31 -7.24
C ASP A 126 13.71 -3.95 -6.60
N ARG A 127 13.18 -2.87 -7.19
CA ARG A 127 13.36 -1.48 -6.76
C ARG A 127 12.09 -0.88 -6.15
N MET A 128 11.05 -1.70 -5.96
CA MET A 128 9.81 -1.25 -5.34
C MET A 128 9.82 -1.52 -3.83
N LEU A 129 9.18 -0.63 -3.09
CA LEU A 129 8.86 -0.84 -1.68
C LEU A 129 7.35 -0.81 -1.51
N THR A 130 6.85 -1.69 -0.66
CA THR A 130 5.46 -1.66 -0.17
C THR A 130 5.47 -1.07 1.22
N LEU A 131 4.69 -0.01 1.43
CA LEU A 131 4.48 0.57 2.75
C LEU A 131 3.18 0.04 3.31
N ARG A 132 3.24 -0.71 4.41
CA ARG A 132 2.06 -1.19 5.12
C ARG A 132 1.79 -0.30 6.32
N VAL A 133 0.68 0.42 6.29
CA VAL A 133 0.30 1.38 7.34
C VAL A 133 -0.89 0.82 8.12
N HIS A 134 -0.79 0.75 9.45
CA HIS A 134 -1.90 0.40 10.34
C HIS A 134 -2.65 1.66 10.72
N LEU A 135 -3.97 1.67 10.52
CA LEU A 135 -4.83 2.78 10.98
C LEU A 135 -5.45 2.48 12.35
N ASP A 136 -5.58 1.19 12.67
CA ASP A 136 -6.07 0.72 13.97
C ASP A 136 -4.94 0.15 14.84
N PRO A 137 -5.12 0.10 16.17
CA PRO A 137 -4.21 -0.61 17.05
C PRO A 137 -4.05 -2.08 16.65
N VAL A 138 -2.81 -2.54 16.61
CA VAL A 138 -2.45 -3.94 16.34
C VAL A 138 -1.87 -4.58 17.59
N ASP A 139 -2.51 -5.64 18.09
CA ASP A 139 -2.07 -6.49 19.18
C ASP A 139 -1.82 -7.93 18.70
N ALA A 140 -1.44 -8.82 19.63
CA ALA A 140 -1.15 -10.22 19.31
C ALA A 140 -2.37 -11.01 18.78
N ASN A 141 -3.59 -10.52 19.02
CA ASN A 141 -4.85 -11.17 18.68
C ASN A 141 -5.45 -10.65 17.36
N ASN A 142 -5.02 -9.48 16.88
CA ASN A 142 -5.43 -8.92 15.59
C ASN A 142 -4.26 -8.68 14.60
N ALA A 143 -3.03 -9.05 14.98
CA ALA A 143 -1.85 -9.15 14.13
C ALA A 143 -2.17 -9.84 12.79
N PRO A 144 -1.44 -9.56 11.68
CA PRO A 144 -1.86 -10.00 10.36
C PRO A 144 -2.11 -11.51 10.36
N PRO A 145 -3.35 -11.94 10.06
CA PRO A 145 -4.24 -11.32 9.07
C PRO A 145 -5.41 -10.44 9.56
N ALA A 146 -5.54 -10.05 10.83
CA ALA A 146 -6.81 -9.53 11.41
C ALA A 146 -6.99 -8.00 11.62
N ASP A 147 -6.11 -7.14 11.10
CA ASP A 147 -6.33 -5.69 11.22
C ASP A 147 -7.55 -5.18 10.49
N ARG A 148 -8.21 -4.21 11.13
CA ARG A 148 -9.37 -3.50 10.61
C ARG A 148 -9.07 -2.64 9.40
N ALA A 149 -8.06 -1.76 9.40
CA ALA A 149 -7.72 -1.01 8.19
C ALA A 149 -6.21 -0.87 7.97
N ARG A 150 -5.75 -1.24 6.76
CA ARG A 150 -4.38 -1.00 6.31
C ARG A 150 -4.31 -0.47 4.88
N ILE A 151 -3.35 0.42 4.60
CA ILE A 151 -2.98 0.79 3.23
C ILE A 151 -1.68 0.08 2.86
N ALA A 152 -1.66 -0.57 1.69
CA ALA A 152 -0.48 -1.18 1.06
C ALA A 152 -0.25 -0.61 -0.35
#